data_AF-A0A422Q7A3-F1
#
_entry.id   AF-A0A422Q7A3-F1
#
_cell.length_a   1.000
_cell.length_b   1.000
_cell.length_c   1.000
_cell.angle_alpha   90.00
_cell.angle_beta   90.00
_cell.angle_gamma   90.00
#
_symmetry.space_group_name_H-M   'P 1'
#
loop_
_entity.id
_entity.type
_entity.pdbx_description
1 polymer ?
#
loop_
_entity_poly.entity_id
_entity_poly.type
_entity_poly.pdbx_seq_one_letter_code
_entity_poly.pdbx_strand_id
1 'polypeptide(L)'
;MRGGGGFLLASALLVLLCLPYAVPAVAAQAVSKSQHILVFGGSAWGSVLEKKGAEVQRAIVEDVGPQLLRKYAFVTIINVSSLQADKHLEARLTVLQAPRSNSSGSHLLHIWPPDEVNSMINQCAFKKTLAIHTPSEEAHLISVRTPELGERVSAYDVLCTRLIVLGTCTIAAMTFCLLILLFWMCCHCCCGGSEHEYELYHMNQNRSKVK
;
A
#
# COMPACT_ATOMS: atom_id res chain seq x y z
N MET A 1 38.82 -19.40 32.66
CA MET A 1 37.35 -19.34 32.47
C MET A 1 36.85 -17.90 32.62
N ARG A 2 36.38 -17.29 31.53
CA ARG A 2 35.37 -16.20 31.44
C ARG A 2 35.54 -15.51 30.09
N GLY A 3 34.55 -15.60 29.21
CA GLY A 3 34.59 -14.86 27.93
C GLY A 3 33.56 -15.20 26.86
N GLY A 4 32.70 -16.22 27.03
CA GLY A 4 31.78 -16.65 25.96
C GLY A 4 30.41 -15.94 25.91
N GLY A 5 29.96 -15.33 27.02
CA GLY A 5 28.58 -14.80 27.12
C GLY A 5 28.36 -13.43 26.46
N GLY A 6 29.42 -12.64 26.25
CA GLY A 6 29.30 -11.28 25.70
C GLY A 6 28.97 -11.24 24.21
N PHE A 7 29.43 -12.23 23.45
CA PHE A 7 29.23 -12.27 22.00
C PHE A 7 27.78 -12.58 21.60
N LEU A 8 27.10 -13.46 22.33
CA LEU A 8 25.70 -13.83 22.05
C LEU A 8 24.72 -12.68 22.36
N LEU A 9 24.98 -11.93 23.44
CA LEU A 9 24.23 -10.71 23.77
C LEU A 9 24.49 -9.61 22.73
N ALA A 10 25.74 -9.43 22.29
CA ALA A 10 26.10 -8.43 21.28
C ALA A 10 25.48 -8.74 19.90
N SER A 11 25.45 -10.01 19.48
CA SER A 11 24.84 -10.41 18.21
C SER A 11 23.31 -10.31 18.23
N ALA A 12 22.67 -10.67 19.34
CA ALA A 12 21.22 -10.52 19.50
C ALA A 12 20.79 -9.04 19.54
N LEU A 13 21.58 -8.18 20.20
CA LEU A 13 21.38 -6.73 20.19
C LEU A 13 21.58 -6.13 18.80
N LEU A 14 22.55 -6.60 18.02
CA LEU A 14 22.78 -6.12 16.65
C LEU A 14 21.59 -6.43 15.72
N VAL A 15 21.00 -7.62 15.85
CA VAL A 15 19.80 -8.01 15.07
C VAL A 15 18.58 -7.18 15.48
N LEU A 16 18.39 -6.94 16.79
CA LEU A 16 17.33 -6.06 17.31
C LEU A 16 17.51 -4.59 16.91
N LEU A 17 18.75 -4.12 16.79
CA LEU A 17 19.09 -2.77 16.32
C LEU A 17 18.98 -2.58 14.81
N CYS A 18 19.02 -3.66 14.02
CA CYS A 18 18.80 -3.62 12.57
C CYS A 18 17.31 -3.70 12.16
N LEU A 19 16.42 -4.13 13.06
CA LEU A 19 14.98 -4.28 12.80
C LEU A 19 14.19 -2.96 12.56
N PRO A 20 14.54 -1.77 13.10
CA PRO A 20 13.76 -0.56 12.86
C PRO A 20 14.18 0.21 11.59
N TYR A 21 15.26 -0.18 10.90
CA TYR A 21 15.77 0.57 9.73
C TYR A 21 15.14 0.17 8.37
N ALA A 22 14.28 -0.87 8.35
CA ALA A 22 13.69 -1.38 7.11
C ALA A 22 12.25 -0.89 6.85
N VAL A 23 11.77 0.11 7.61
CA VAL A 23 10.57 0.85 7.21
C VAL A 23 11.04 2.12 6.54
N PRO A 24 11.06 2.21 5.20
CA PRO A 24 11.16 3.52 4.58
C PRO A 24 9.89 4.25 5.00
N ALA A 25 10.03 5.20 5.95
CA ALA A 25 9.08 6.26 6.17
C ALA A 25 9.11 7.14 4.91
N VAL A 26 8.58 6.60 3.80
CA VAL A 26 8.25 7.40 2.65
C VAL A 26 7.06 8.23 3.12
N ALA A 27 7.35 9.42 3.64
CA ALA A 27 6.41 10.53 3.65
C ALA A 27 6.18 10.94 2.18
N ALA A 28 5.59 10.02 1.40
CA ALA A 28 5.00 10.36 0.14
C ALA A 28 3.90 11.35 0.49
N GLN A 29 3.97 12.54 -0.09
CA GLN A 29 2.82 13.44 -0.12
C GLN A 29 1.64 12.59 -0.59
N ALA A 30 0.67 12.36 0.29
CA ALA A 30 -0.43 11.48 -0.02
C ALA A 30 -1.26 12.17 -1.12
N VAL A 31 -1.12 11.67 -2.35
CA VAL A 31 -1.94 12.08 -3.49
C VAL A 31 -2.93 10.95 -3.71
N SER A 32 -4.22 11.25 -3.67
CA SER A 32 -5.27 10.29 -4.02
C SER A 32 -5.69 10.53 -5.46
N LYS A 33 -5.66 9.47 -6.26
CA LYS A 33 -6.20 9.45 -7.62
C LYS A 33 -7.25 8.35 -7.67
N SER A 34 -8.42 8.66 -8.19
CA SER A 34 -9.54 7.72 -8.31
C SER A 34 -10.23 7.88 -9.65
N GLN A 35 -10.75 6.77 -10.18
CA GLN A 35 -11.55 6.73 -11.39
C GLN A 35 -13.00 6.37 -11.06
N HIS A 36 -13.94 6.96 -11.81
CA HIS A 36 -15.37 6.84 -11.61
C HIS A 36 -16.07 6.76 -12.96
N ILE A 37 -17.17 6.01 -13.01
CA ILE A 37 -18.01 5.83 -14.18
C ILE A 37 -19.41 6.29 -13.80
N LEU A 38 -19.89 7.33 -14.48
CA LEU A 38 -21.25 7.84 -14.36
C LEU A 38 -22.08 7.27 -15.51
N VAL A 39 -23.27 6.78 -15.19
CA VAL A 39 -24.21 6.28 -16.21
C VAL A 39 -25.50 7.10 -16.11
N PHE A 40 -25.89 7.74 -17.22
CA PHE A 40 -27.14 8.50 -17.32
C PHE A 40 -28.12 7.84 -18.29
N GLY A 41 -29.38 7.79 -17.89
CA GLY A 41 -30.52 7.36 -18.71
C GLY A 41 -31.04 8.48 -19.62
N GLY A 42 -31.70 8.08 -20.71
CA GLY A 42 -32.23 8.96 -21.75
C GLY A 42 -31.83 8.46 -23.15
N SER A 43 -32.78 8.38 -24.09
CA SER A 43 -32.50 7.78 -25.41
C SER A 43 -31.72 8.71 -26.35
N ALA A 44 -31.71 10.02 -26.09
CA ALA A 44 -31.17 11.02 -27.01
C ALA A 44 -29.68 11.37 -26.81
N TRP A 45 -29.02 10.74 -25.82
CA TRP A 45 -27.64 11.08 -25.45
C TRP A 45 -26.63 10.96 -26.60
N GLY A 46 -26.82 10.04 -27.55
CA GLY A 46 -25.98 9.93 -28.74
C GLY A 46 -25.95 11.23 -29.54
N SER A 47 -27.13 11.74 -29.90
CA SER A 47 -27.27 12.99 -30.65
C SER A 47 -26.79 14.23 -29.87
N VAL A 48 -26.93 14.20 -28.53
CA VAL A 48 -26.45 15.26 -27.65
C VAL A 48 -24.92 15.28 -27.61
N LEU A 49 -24.25 14.12 -27.50
CA LEU A 49 -22.79 14.07 -27.50
C LEU A 49 -22.19 14.53 -28.81
N GLU A 50 -22.78 14.16 -29.95
CA GLU A 50 -22.30 14.59 -31.27
C GLU A 50 -22.31 16.11 -31.43
N LYS A 51 -23.34 16.79 -30.89
CA LYS A 51 -23.52 18.24 -31.05
C LYS A 51 -22.91 19.05 -29.90
N LYS A 52 -22.92 18.50 -28.69
CA LYS A 52 -22.67 19.22 -27.43
C LYS A 52 -21.73 18.49 -26.47
N GLY A 53 -20.91 17.55 -26.95
CA GLY A 53 -20.04 16.73 -26.08
C GLY A 53 -19.16 17.54 -25.12
N ALA A 54 -18.57 18.66 -25.58
CA ALA A 54 -17.77 19.55 -24.72
C ALA A 54 -18.61 20.27 -23.66
N GLU A 55 -19.86 20.59 -23.96
CA GLU A 55 -20.81 21.20 -23.01
C GLU A 55 -21.21 20.19 -21.94
N VAL A 56 -21.47 18.93 -22.33
CA VAL A 56 -21.75 17.82 -21.41
C VAL A 56 -20.56 17.57 -20.48
N GLN A 57 -19.34 17.51 -21.02
CA GLN A 57 -18.13 17.37 -20.21
C GLN A 57 -18.01 18.48 -19.16
N ARG A 58 -18.22 19.74 -19.57
CA ARG A 58 -18.16 20.89 -18.66
C ARG A 58 -19.24 20.82 -17.60
N ALA A 59 -20.47 20.50 -17.99
CA ALA A 59 -21.60 20.39 -17.06
C ALA A 59 -21.39 19.31 -15.99
N ILE A 60 -20.82 18.16 -16.37
CA ILE A 60 -20.45 17.10 -15.42
C ILE A 60 -19.45 17.63 -14.39
N VAL A 61 -18.40 18.33 -14.85
CA VAL A 61 -17.40 18.92 -13.94
C VAL A 61 -18.04 19.99 -13.04
N GLU A 62 -18.95 20.80 -13.56
CA GLU A 62 -19.65 21.84 -12.81
C GLU A 62 -20.65 21.29 -11.79
N ASP A 63 -21.25 20.12 -12.04
CA ASP A 63 -22.12 19.43 -11.10
C ASP A 63 -21.32 18.72 -10.00
N VAL A 64 -20.19 18.07 -10.35
CA VAL A 64 -19.34 17.32 -9.41
C VAL A 64 -18.44 18.24 -8.58
N GLY A 65 -17.94 19.31 -9.18
CA GLY A 65 -16.99 20.25 -8.57
C GLY A 65 -17.41 20.74 -7.19
N PRO A 66 -18.61 21.32 -7.02
CA PRO A 66 -19.08 21.83 -5.73
C PRO A 66 -19.08 20.78 -4.61
N GLN A 67 -19.33 19.50 -4.92
CA GLN A 67 -19.31 18.44 -3.91
C GLN A 67 -17.89 17.99 -3.52
N LEU A 68 -16.93 18.10 -4.43
CA LEU A 68 -15.56 17.62 -4.20
C LEU A 68 -14.56 18.71 -3.79
N LEU A 69 -14.88 19.98 -4.06
CA LEU A 69 -13.97 21.10 -3.86
C LEU A 69 -13.88 21.53 -2.39
N ARG A 70 -12.76 21.17 -1.75
CA ARG A 70 -12.38 21.65 -0.42
C ARG A 70 -11.32 22.75 -0.53
N LYS A 71 -11.77 23.96 -0.92
CA LYS A 71 -10.97 25.13 -1.38
C LYS A 71 -9.66 25.39 -0.61
N TYR A 72 -9.69 25.27 0.72
CA TYR A 72 -8.56 25.64 1.58
C TYR A 72 -7.67 24.46 1.97
N ALA A 73 -8.15 23.22 1.84
CA ALA A 73 -7.43 22.03 2.29
C ALA A 73 -6.79 21.25 1.13
N PHE A 74 -7.46 21.19 -0.03
CA PHE A 74 -7.03 20.35 -1.14
C PHE A 74 -7.02 21.09 -2.47
N VAL A 75 -6.05 20.75 -3.31
CA VAL A 75 -6.12 20.93 -4.75
C VAL A 75 -6.86 19.72 -5.30
N THR A 76 -8.03 19.94 -5.90
CA THR A 76 -8.84 18.90 -6.53
C THR A 76 -8.91 19.15 -8.02
N ILE A 77 -8.53 18.15 -8.81
CA ILE A 77 -8.61 18.18 -10.28
C ILE A 77 -9.62 17.11 -10.69
N ILE A 78 -10.62 17.51 -11.47
CA ILE A 78 -11.69 16.66 -11.98
C ILE A 78 -11.53 16.66 -13.50
N ASN A 79 -11.28 15.49 -14.07
CA ASN A 79 -11.13 15.33 -15.51
C ASN A 79 -12.10 14.28 -16.05
N VAL A 80 -12.84 14.63 -17.11
CA VAL A 80 -13.66 13.65 -17.83
C VAL A 80 -12.80 13.09 -18.96
N SER A 81 -12.36 11.85 -18.78
CA SER A 81 -11.45 11.14 -19.69
C SER A 81 -12.14 10.59 -20.95
N SER A 82 -13.43 10.24 -20.86
CA SER A 82 -14.19 9.78 -22.03
C SER A 82 -15.69 9.98 -21.81
N LEU A 83 -16.40 10.22 -22.91
CA LEU A 83 -17.85 10.20 -22.99
C LEU A 83 -18.24 9.20 -24.08
N GLN A 84 -19.16 8.30 -23.78
CA GLN A 84 -19.72 7.35 -24.74
C GLN A 84 -21.23 7.36 -24.59
N ALA A 85 -21.94 7.36 -25.71
CA ALA A 85 -23.38 7.21 -25.72
C ALA A 85 -23.73 6.07 -26.66
N ASP A 86 -24.07 4.93 -26.06
CA ASP A 86 -24.70 3.81 -26.76
C ASP A 86 -26.19 3.82 -26.41
N LYS A 87 -26.63 2.95 -25.49
CA LYS A 87 -28.00 3.00 -24.92
C LYS A 87 -28.16 3.99 -23.77
N HIS A 88 -27.06 4.33 -23.13
CA HIS A 88 -26.95 5.25 -22.00
C HIS A 88 -25.71 6.12 -22.22
N LEU A 89 -25.68 7.28 -21.56
CA LEU A 89 -24.47 8.08 -21.50
C LEU A 89 -23.56 7.51 -20.41
N GLU A 90 -22.40 6.98 -20.80
CA GLU A 90 -21.31 6.61 -19.89
C GLU A 90 -20.24 7.71 -19.90
N ALA A 91 -19.99 8.32 -18.74
CA ALA A 91 -18.93 9.30 -18.56
C ALA A 91 -17.86 8.76 -17.61
N ARG A 92 -16.61 8.72 -18.07
CA ARG A 92 -15.47 8.30 -17.25
C ARG A 92 -14.75 9.50 -16.70
N LEU A 93 -14.72 9.57 -15.38
CA LEU A 93 -14.19 10.66 -14.58
C LEU A 93 -12.91 10.18 -13.86
N THR A 94 -11.88 11.01 -13.84
CA THR A 94 -10.73 10.89 -12.93
C THR A 94 -10.74 12.07 -11.95
N VAL A 95 -10.65 11.76 -10.66
CA VAL A 95 -10.50 12.75 -9.58
C VAL A 95 -9.11 12.60 -8.97
N LEU A 96 -8.38 13.70 -8.94
CA LEU A 96 -7.11 13.81 -8.24
C LEU A 96 -7.28 14.78 -7.07
N GLN A 97 -6.88 14.35 -5.87
CA GLN A 97 -6.85 15.16 -4.66
C GLN A 97 -5.44 15.15 -4.08
N ALA A 98 -4.90 16.35 -3.85
CA ALA A 98 -3.64 16.56 -3.17
C ALA A 98 -3.79 17.65 -2.10
N PRO A 99 -3.15 17.53 -0.92
CA PRO A 99 -3.08 18.61 0.04
C PRO A 99 -2.54 19.90 -0.60
N ARG A 100 -3.13 21.04 -0.24
CA ARG A 100 -2.75 22.33 -0.84
C ARG A 100 -1.37 22.83 -0.39
N SER A 101 -0.93 22.48 0.81
CA SER A 101 0.39 22.82 1.32
C SER A 101 1.01 21.64 2.06
N ASN A 102 2.34 21.53 1.95
CA ASN A 102 3.12 20.55 2.71
C ASN A 102 3.46 21.07 4.10
N SER A 103 2.50 21.71 4.78
CA SER A 103 2.70 22.13 6.15
C SER A 103 2.77 20.91 7.06
N SER A 104 3.31 21.09 8.26
CA SER A 104 3.34 20.06 9.30
C SER A 104 1.97 19.47 9.62
N GLY A 105 0.86 20.16 9.30
CA GLY A 105 -0.51 19.66 9.48
C GLY A 105 -1.10 18.88 8.29
N SER A 106 -0.39 18.77 7.16
CA SER A 106 -0.91 18.10 5.95
C SER A 106 -1.24 16.61 6.15
N HIS A 107 -0.53 15.92 7.06
CA HIS A 107 -0.79 14.53 7.42
C HIS A 107 -2.10 14.32 8.22
N LEU A 108 -2.65 15.39 8.81
CA LEU A 108 -3.92 15.36 9.53
C LEU A 108 -5.13 15.51 8.59
N LEU A 109 -4.87 15.86 7.32
CA LEU A 109 -5.93 16.06 6.34
C LEU A 109 -6.43 14.71 5.82
N HIS A 110 -7.70 14.43 6.05
CA HIS A 110 -8.37 13.25 5.49
C HIS A 110 -8.57 13.40 3.98
N ILE A 111 -7.69 12.77 3.21
CA ILE A 111 -7.85 12.62 1.76
C ILE A 111 -8.89 11.53 1.52
N TRP A 112 -9.90 11.84 0.71
CA TRP A 112 -10.98 10.89 0.49
C TRP A 112 -10.48 9.67 -0.31
N PRO A 113 -10.73 8.44 0.19
CA PRO A 113 -10.52 7.25 -0.60
C PRO A 113 -11.52 7.20 -1.76
N PRO A 114 -11.26 6.38 -2.80
CA PRO A 114 -12.14 6.26 -3.97
C PRO A 114 -13.61 6.04 -3.63
N ASP A 115 -13.92 5.23 -2.61
CA ASP A 115 -15.29 4.88 -2.25
C ASP A 115 -16.06 6.07 -1.61
N GLU A 116 -15.35 6.93 -0.88
CA GLU A 116 -15.92 8.17 -0.34
C GLU A 116 -16.12 9.21 -1.44
N VAL A 117 -15.16 9.36 -2.36
CA VAL A 117 -15.33 10.20 -3.55
C VAL A 117 -16.53 9.73 -4.39
N ASN A 118 -16.70 8.42 -4.58
CA ASN A 118 -17.84 7.83 -5.29
C ASN A 118 -19.16 8.18 -4.58
N SER A 119 -19.19 8.08 -3.25
CA SER A 119 -20.36 8.45 -2.44
C SER A 119 -20.72 9.92 -2.57
N MET A 120 -19.73 10.82 -2.56
CA MET A 120 -19.95 12.26 -2.76
C MET A 120 -20.47 12.58 -4.16
N ILE A 121 -19.95 11.93 -5.19
CA ILE A 121 -20.43 12.07 -6.56
C ILE A 121 -21.85 11.52 -6.71
N ASN A 122 -22.18 10.41 -6.05
CA ASN A 122 -23.51 9.80 -6.10
C ASN A 122 -24.59 10.69 -5.44
N GLN A 123 -24.20 11.61 -4.57
CA GLN A 123 -25.09 12.62 -3.98
C GLN A 123 -25.31 13.84 -4.89
N CYS A 124 -24.62 13.94 -6.03
CA CYS A 124 -24.87 15.02 -6.99
C CYS A 124 -26.24 14.85 -7.65
N ALA A 125 -26.98 15.95 -7.78
CA ALA A 125 -28.25 15.98 -8.51
C ALA A 125 -28.07 16.11 -10.04
N PHE A 126 -26.86 16.38 -10.52
CA PHE A 126 -26.50 16.53 -11.94
C PHE A 126 -27.41 17.49 -12.74
N LYS A 127 -27.90 18.55 -12.11
CA LYS A 127 -28.91 19.44 -12.69
C LYS A 127 -28.44 20.07 -14.00
N LYS A 128 -27.16 20.46 -14.10
CA LYS A 128 -26.63 21.08 -15.32
C LYS A 128 -26.46 20.06 -16.43
N THR A 129 -25.95 18.88 -16.10
CA THR A 129 -25.75 17.79 -17.05
C THR A 129 -27.09 17.33 -17.63
N LEU A 130 -28.08 17.08 -16.76
CA LEU A 130 -29.41 16.62 -17.16
C LEU A 130 -30.17 17.68 -17.98
N ALA A 131 -29.97 18.98 -17.71
CA ALA A 131 -30.60 20.06 -18.47
C ALA A 131 -30.12 20.18 -19.93
N ILE A 132 -28.98 19.57 -20.28
CA ILE A 132 -28.50 19.53 -21.67
C ILE A 132 -29.27 18.49 -22.50
N HIS A 133 -29.85 17.48 -21.84
CA HIS A 133 -30.69 16.49 -22.50
C HIS A 133 -31.96 17.14 -23.06
N THR A 134 -32.43 16.66 -24.22
CA THR A 134 -33.63 17.18 -24.87
C THR A 134 -34.88 17.01 -23.98
N PRO A 135 -35.78 18.00 -23.93
CA PRO A 135 -36.89 18.05 -22.98
C PRO A 135 -38.01 17.02 -23.22
N SER A 136 -37.93 16.21 -24.30
CA SER A 136 -38.97 15.23 -24.62
C SER A 136 -38.88 13.94 -23.80
N GLU A 137 -37.76 13.68 -23.14
CA GLU A 137 -37.55 12.50 -22.28
C GLU A 137 -36.77 12.88 -21.02
N GLU A 138 -37.19 12.33 -19.89
CA GLU A 138 -36.62 12.62 -18.58
C GLU A 138 -35.29 11.87 -18.39
N ALA A 139 -34.18 12.57 -18.66
CA ALA A 139 -32.86 12.07 -18.35
C ALA A 139 -32.63 12.04 -16.84
N HIS A 140 -31.97 10.99 -16.37
CA HIS A 140 -31.69 10.78 -14.96
C HIS A 140 -30.34 10.07 -14.77
N LEU A 141 -29.74 10.21 -13.60
CA LEU A 141 -28.58 9.44 -13.21
C LEU A 141 -29.03 8.01 -12.86
N ILE A 142 -28.42 7.00 -13.49
CA ILE A 142 -28.67 5.59 -13.22
C ILE A 142 -27.72 5.08 -12.13
N SER A 143 -26.42 5.37 -12.26
CA SER A 143 -25.42 4.86 -11.32
C SER A 143 -24.10 5.64 -11.35
N VAL A 144 -23.40 5.60 -10.22
CA VAL A 144 -22.00 6.02 -10.07
C VAL A 144 -21.22 4.84 -9.52
N ARG A 145 -20.24 4.35 -10.28
CA ARG A 145 -19.42 3.19 -9.91
C ARG A 145 -17.95 3.47 -10.11
N THR A 146 -17.11 2.91 -9.25
CA THR A 146 -15.67 2.80 -9.54
C THR A 146 -15.45 1.68 -10.55
N PRO A 147 -14.52 1.81 -11.53
CA PRO A 147 -14.17 0.69 -12.40
C PRO A 147 -13.70 -0.50 -11.55
N GLU A 148 -14.17 -1.71 -11.84
CA GLU A 148 -13.76 -2.89 -11.10
C GLU A 148 -12.25 -3.12 -11.23
N LEU A 149 -11.56 -2.83 -10.12
CA LEU A 149 -10.38 -3.43 -9.53
C LEU A 149 -9.21 -3.97 -10.36
N GLY A 150 -9.02 -3.59 -11.63
CA GLY A 150 -7.76 -3.85 -12.32
C GLY A 150 -6.55 -3.21 -11.59
N GLU A 151 -6.76 -2.08 -10.92
CA GLU A 151 -5.70 -1.34 -10.20
C GLU A 151 -5.48 -1.77 -8.74
N ARG A 152 -6.49 -2.27 -7.99
CA ARG A 152 -6.21 -2.73 -6.61
C ARG A 152 -5.42 -4.04 -6.60
N VAL A 153 -5.47 -4.85 -7.66
CA VAL A 153 -4.59 -6.03 -7.81
C VAL A 153 -3.12 -5.61 -7.75
N SER A 154 -2.73 -4.56 -8.49
CA SER A 154 -1.35 -4.04 -8.51
C SER A 154 -0.85 -3.53 -7.14
N ALA A 155 -1.68 -2.79 -6.39
CA ALA A 155 -1.28 -2.29 -5.07
C ALA A 155 -1.18 -3.42 -4.01
N TYR A 156 -2.07 -4.41 -4.08
CA TYR A 156 -1.99 -5.62 -3.27
C TYR A 156 -0.78 -6.45 -3.65
N ASP A 157 -0.47 -6.60 -4.94
CA ASP A 157 0.70 -7.34 -5.42
C ASP A 157 2.00 -6.73 -4.92
N VAL A 158 2.11 -5.40 -4.89
CA VAL A 158 3.30 -4.71 -4.35
C VAL A 158 3.44 -4.92 -2.84
N LEU A 159 2.35 -4.85 -2.08
CA LEU A 159 2.36 -5.10 -0.63
C LEU A 159 2.64 -6.58 -0.31
N CYS A 160 2.01 -7.51 -1.02
CA CYS A 160 2.23 -8.94 -0.89
C CYS A 160 3.67 -9.32 -1.26
N THR A 161 4.22 -8.76 -2.33
CA THR A 161 5.62 -8.96 -2.73
C THR A 161 6.57 -8.49 -1.62
N ARG A 162 6.32 -7.31 -1.03
CA ARG A 162 7.15 -6.80 0.07
C ARG A 162 7.06 -7.66 1.34
N LEU A 163 5.86 -8.15 1.67
CA LEU A 163 5.66 -9.06 2.81
C LEU A 163 6.33 -10.41 2.59
N ILE A 164 6.27 -10.96 1.38
CA ILE A 164 6.97 -12.19 1.00
C ILE A 164 8.48 -12.01 1.14
N VAL A 165 9.03 -10.91 0.63
CA VAL A 165 10.47 -10.60 0.76
C VAL A 165 10.87 -10.51 2.23
N LEU A 166 10.12 -9.77 3.07
CA LEU A 166 10.38 -9.68 4.50
C LEU A 166 10.34 -11.05 5.19
N GLY A 167 9.34 -11.88 4.89
CA GLY A 167 9.22 -13.23 5.43
C GLY A 167 10.36 -14.16 5.00
N THR A 168 10.81 -14.07 3.74
CA THR A 168 11.95 -14.86 3.27
C THR A 168 13.26 -14.45 3.93
N CYS A 169 13.50 -13.14 4.11
CA CYS A 169 14.68 -12.62 4.78
C CYS A 169 14.74 -13.06 6.25
N THR A 170 13.61 -13.05 6.98
CA THR A 170 13.59 -13.49 8.38
C THR A 170 13.83 -15.00 8.50
N ILE A 171 13.20 -15.82 7.66
CA ILE A 171 13.43 -17.28 7.66
C ILE A 171 14.89 -17.61 7.33
N ALA A 172 15.47 -16.94 6.32
CA ALA A 172 16.88 -17.13 5.95
C ALA A 172 17.82 -16.77 7.11
N ALA A 173 17.59 -15.63 7.78
CA ALA A 173 18.37 -15.22 8.93
C ALA A 173 18.25 -16.21 10.11
N MET A 174 17.03 -16.67 10.42
CA MET A 174 16.80 -17.66 11.48
C MET A 174 17.50 -18.98 11.17
N THR A 175 17.43 -19.45 9.92
CA THR A 175 18.07 -20.69 9.49
C THR A 175 19.59 -20.59 9.58
N PHE A 176 20.16 -19.45 9.14
CA PHE A 176 21.60 -19.21 9.22
C PHE A 176 22.11 -19.20 10.67
N CYS A 177 21.39 -18.51 11.58
CA CYS A 177 21.71 -18.52 13.00
C CYS A 177 21.65 -19.93 13.60
N LEU A 178 20.65 -20.73 13.22
CA LEU A 178 20.51 -22.11 13.67
C LEU A 178 21.67 -22.99 13.18
N LEU A 179 22.10 -22.82 11.93
CA LEU A 179 23.27 -23.54 11.39
C LEU A 179 24.56 -23.19 12.14
N ILE A 180 24.77 -21.91 12.49
CA ILE A 180 25.91 -21.48 13.30
C ILE A 180 25.88 -22.14 14.68
N LEU A 181 24.72 -22.16 15.35
CA LEU A 181 24.58 -22.79 16.66
C LEU A 181 24.84 -24.31 16.60
N LEU A 182 24.35 -24.99 15.56
CA LEU A 182 24.60 -26.41 15.36
C LEU A 182 26.09 -26.68 15.12
N PHE A 183 26.75 -25.91 14.25
CA PHE A 183 28.19 -26.03 14.04
C PHE A 183 28.98 -25.79 15.32
N TRP A 184 28.60 -24.77 16.08
CA TRP A 184 29.24 -24.45 17.35
C TRP A 184 29.08 -25.60 18.36
N MET A 185 27.87 -26.18 18.49
CA MET A 185 27.65 -27.34 19.35
C MET A 185 28.45 -28.56 18.89
N CYS A 186 28.48 -28.86 17.59
CA CYS A 186 29.28 -29.97 17.06
C CYS A 186 30.78 -29.78 17.36
N CYS A 187 31.32 -28.58 17.14
CA CYS A 187 32.72 -28.27 17.44
C CYS A 187 33.03 -28.38 18.95
N HIS A 188 32.13 -27.90 19.82
CA HIS A 188 32.34 -27.99 21.27
C HIS A 188 32.17 -29.42 21.82
N CYS A 189 31.25 -30.21 21.27
CA CYS A 189 31.05 -31.61 21.64
C CYS A 189 32.19 -32.52 21.13
N CYS A 190 32.77 -32.23 19.97
CA CYS A 190 33.91 -33.00 19.44
C CYS A 190 35.25 -32.63 20.09
N CYS A 191 35.44 -31.39 20.53
CA CYS A 191 36.69 -30.94 21.17
C CYS A 191 36.70 -31.10 22.71
N GLY A 192 35.60 -31.49 23.34
CA GLY A 192 35.52 -31.71 24.80
C GLY A 192 36.06 -33.07 25.28
N GLY A 193 36.42 -33.98 24.36
CA GLY A 193 36.91 -35.32 24.71
C GLY A 193 38.36 -35.39 25.18
N SER A 194 39.16 -34.34 24.99
CA SER A 194 40.61 -34.41 25.27
C SER A 194 41.00 -34.08 26.70
N GLU A 195 40.13 -33.52 27.55
CA GLU A 195 40.54 -33.17 28.93
C GLU A 195 40.53 -34.36 29.90
N HIS A 196 39.80 -35.45 29.61
CA HIS A 196 39.70 -36.59 30.54
C HIS A 196 40.86 -37.59 30.44
N GLU A 197 41.71 -37.52 29.40
CA GLU A 197 42.83 -38.45 29.21
C GLU A 197 44.11 -38.01 29.95
N TYR A 198 44.24 -36.71 30.28
CA TYR A 198 45.41 -36.19 31.01
C TYR A 198 45.40 -36.52 32.51
N GLU A 199 44.23 -36.65 33.16
CA GLU A 199 44.16 -37.05 34.57
C GLU A 199 44.51 -38.53 34.78
N LEU A 200 44.16 -39.41 33.83
CA LEU A 200 44.44 -40.84 33.94
C LEU A 200 45.94 -41.15 33.78
N TYR A 201 46.65 -40.40 32.94
CA TYR A 201 48.10 -40.53 32.78
C TYR A 201 48.88 -40.01 34.00
N HIS A 202 48.44 -38.90 34.60
CA HIS A 202 49.11 -38.36 35.80
C HIS A 202 48.91 -39.22 37.05
N MET A 203 47.78 -39.91 37.20
CA MET A 203 47.59 -40.84 38.32
C MET A 203 48.48 -42.10 38.23
N ASN A 204 48.78 -42.59 37.03
CA ASN A 204 49.62 -43.78 36.88
C ASN A 204 51.12 -43.49 37.09
N GLN A 205 51.57 -42.28 36.72
CA GLN A 205 52.97 -41.88 36.88
C GLN A 205 53.39 -41.73 38.36
N ASN A 206 52.47 -41.30 39.24
CA ASN A 206 52.71 -41.19 40.68
C ASN A 206 52.78 -42.56 41.39
N ARG A 207 52.17 -43.61 40.84
CA ARG A 207 52.25 -44.97 41.42
C ARG A 207 53.60 -45.65 41.17
N SER A 208 54.32 -45.26 40.12
CA SER A 208 55.64 -45.83 39.78
C SER A 208 56.80 -45.28 40.62
N LYS A 209 56.61 -44.15 41.32
CA LYS A 209 57.66 -43.48 42.11
C LYS A 209 57.68 -43.91 43.59
N VAL A 210 56.88 -44.90 43.99
CA VAL A 210 56.72 -45.36 45.38
C VAL A 210 57.08 -46.86 45.53
N LYS A 211 58.04 -47.36 44.74
CA LYS A 211 58.66 -48.68 44.95
C LYS A 211 60.18 -48.56 44.97
#